data_AF-A0A1C6MZM8-F1
#
_entry.id   AF-A0A1C6MZM8-F1
#
_cell.length_a   1.000
_cell.length_b   1.000
_cell.length_c   1.000
_cell.angle_alpha   90.00
_cell.angle_beta   90.00
_cell.angle_gamma   90.00
#
_symmetry.space_group_name_H-M   'P 1'
#
loop_
_entity.id
_entity.type
_entity.pdbx_description
1 polymer ?
#
loop_
_entity_poly.entity_id
_entity_poly.type
_entity_poly.pdbx_seq_one_letter_code
_entity_poly.pdbx_strand_id
1 'polypeptide(L)'
;MTSPLTDRATFAGVLAQLVRNRCASGADRTSRTGLQATVPVNERPAVRRGIEGLIDSGVLAVHGEDIGFTADGWQFLTHVHKVQGQKAAVERHHEDPAALQRILDKIEQDDRFQPYRDLEEVRTLPARLENYRSLRRDSRMPMGWLVVTTVLVIAAALVAYFFKR
;
A
#
# COMPACT_ATOMS: atom_id res chain seq x y z
N MET A 1 -15.69 9.48 -22.71
CA MET A 1 -16.49 9.39 -21.47
C MET A 1 -16.01 8.15 -20.74
N THR A 2 -15.37 8.31 -19.58
CA THR A 2 -14.99 7.18 -18.73
C THR A 2 -16.21 6.75 -17.93
N SER A 3 -16.69 5.53 -18.14
CA SER A 3 -17.79 4.97 -17.37
C SER A 3 -17.44 4.89 -15.88
N PRO A 4 -18.41 5.06 -14.97
CA PRO A 4 -18.16 4.85 -13.54
C PRO A 4 -17.69 3.42 -13.29
N LEU A 5 -16.73 3.24 -12.38
CA LEU A 5 -16.30 1.92 -11.94
C LEU A 5 -17.45 1.22 -11.21
N THR A 6 -17.58 -0.09 -11.40
CA THR A 6 -18.42 -0.92 -10.55
C THR A 6 -17.89 -0.97 -9.13
N ASP A 7 -18.70 -1.43 -8.19
CA ASP A 7 -18.31 -1.59 -6.79
C ASP A 7 -17.14 -2.56 -6.64
N ARG A 8 -17.16 -3.66 -7.41
CA ARG A 8 -16.09 -4.67 -7.45
C ARG A 8 -14.80 -4.07 -8.02
N ALA A 9 -14.89 -3.33 -9.12
CA ALA A 9 -13.75 -2.64 -9.71
C ALA A 9 -13.19 -1.54 -8.81
N THR A 10 -14.05 -0.85 -8.05
CA THR A 10 -13.66 0.13 -7.04
C THR A 10 -12.89 -0.52 -5.90
N PHE A 11 -13.40 -1.63 -5.36
CA PHE A 11 -12.73 -2.40 -4.31
C PHE A 11 -11.37 -2.94 -4.77
N ALA A 12 -11.31 -3.52 -5.98
CA ALA A 12 -10.06 -3.97 -6.59
C ALA A 12 -9.06 -2.83 -6.79
N GLY A 13 -9.53 -1.64 -7.21
CA GLY A 13 -8.71 -0.44 -7.35
C GLY A 13 -8.10 0.03 -6.02
N VAL A 14 -8.86 -0.03 -4.92
CA VAL A 14 -8.35 0.27 -3.57
C VAL A 14 -7.23 -0.69 -3.16
N LEU A 15 -7.41 -1.99 -3.41
CA LEU A 15 -6.40 -3.01 -3.11
C LEU A 15 -5.14 -2.83 -3.95
N ALA A 16 -5.29 -2.52 -5.25
CA ALA A 16 -4.17 -2.20 -6.12
C ALA A 16 -3.41 -0.96 -5.59
N GLN A 17 -4.11 0.11 -5.24
CA GLN A 17 -3.49 1.30 -4.67
C GLN A 17 -2.73 1.01 -3.35
N LEU A 18 -3.25 0.11 -2.52
CA LEU A 18 -2.59 -0.35 -1.30
C LEU A 18 -1.27 -1.09 -1.61
N VAL A 19 -1.24 -1.95 -2.63
CA VAL A 19 0.00 -2.62 -3.08
C VAL A 19 0.99 -1.59 -3.64
N ARG A 20 0.53 -0.64 -4.45
CA ARG A 20 1.37 0.43 -5.03
C ARG A 20 2.04 1.28 -3.95
N ASN A 21 1.28 1.71 -2.94
CA ASN A 21 1.81 2.47 -1.81
C ASN A 21 2.89 1.69 -1.04
N ARG A 22 2.82 0.36 -1.10
CA ARG A 22 3.80 -0.52 -0.47
C ARG A 22 5.08 -0.66 -1.32
N CYS A 23 4.94 -0.80 -2.64
CA CYS A 23 6.06 -0.79 -3.58
C CYS A 23 6.82 0.56 -3.56
N ALA A 24 6.11 1.70 -3.49
CA ALA A 24 6.71 3.04 -3.53
C ALA A 24 7.76 3.33 -2.43
N SER A 25 7.93 2.47 -1.42
CA SER A 25 9.05 2.53 -0.45
C SER A 25 10.42 2.10 -1.05
N GLY A 26 10.61 2.20 -2.37
CA GLY A 26 11.89 2.01 -3.08
C GLY A 26 12.03 0.71 -3.86
N ALA A 27 10.97 -0.08 -4.05
CA ALA A 27 11.02 -1.35 -4.77
C ALA A 27 9.78 -1.55 -5.65
N ASP A 28 9.94 -2.13 -6.85
CA ASP A 28 8.79 -2.43 -7.72
C ASP A 28 7.88 -3.55 -7.18
N ARG A 29 8.30 -4.18 -6.07
CA ARG A 29 7.66 -5.34 -5.46
C ARG A 29 7.52 -5.15 -3.96
N THR A 30 6.57 -5.87 -3.38
CA THR A 30 6.40 -5.96 -1.93
C THR A 30 6.18 -7.39 -1.49
N SER A 31 6.72 -7.74 -0.32
CA SER A 31 6.40 -8.99 0.37
C SER A 31 4.91 -9.12 0.67
N ARG A 32 4.33 -10.27 0.31
CA ARG A 32 2.92 -10.60 0.57
C ARG A 32 2.63 -10.70 2.07
N THR A 33 3.54 -11.33 2.82
CA THR A 33 3.44 -11.49 4.28
C THR A 33 3.64 -10.15 4.99
N GLY A 34 4.61 -9.36 4.53
CA GLY A 34 4.86 -8.01 5.04
C GLY A 34 3.68 -7.06 4.84
N LEU A 35 2.97 -7.17 3.71
CA LEU A 35 1.75 -6.40 3.45
C LEU A 35 0.63 -6.80 4.41
N GLN A 36 0.35 -8.09 4.55
CA GLN A 36 -0.69 -8.60 5.46
C GLN A 36 -0.43 -8.24 6.94
N ALA A 37 0.84 -8.19 7.36
CA ALA A 37 1.20 -7.82 8.72
C ALA A 37 0.85 -6.37 9.07
N THR A 38 0.71 -5.49 8.07
CA THR A 38 0.35 -4.07 8.26
C THR A 38 -1.16 -3.81 8.27
N VAL A 39 -1.97 -4.81 7.91
CA VAL A 39 -3.43 -4.71 7.87
C VAL A 39 -4.05 -5.09 9.22
N PRO A 40 -5.05 -4.35 9.72
CA PRO A 40 -5.84 -4.72 10.90
C PRO A 40 -6.41 -6.13 10.80
N VAL A 41 -6.44 -6.87 11.92
CA VAL A 41 -6.79 -8.30 11.95
C VAL A 41 -8.17 -8.58 11.35
N ASN A 42 -9.14 -7.69 11.57
CA ASN A 42 -10.49 -7.78 11.02
C ASN A 42 -10.55 -7.60 9.50
N GLU A 43 -9.58 -6.92 8.89
CA GLU A 43 -9.54 -6.65 7.44
C GLU A 43 -8.63 -7.63 6.69
N ARG A 44 -7.72 -8.33 7.38
CA ARG A 44 -6.78 -9.30 6.80
C ARG A 44 -7.43 -10.36 5.91
N PRO A 45 -8.55 -11.01 6.28
CA PRO A 45 -9.14 -12.04 5.43
C PRO A 45 -9.66 -11.50 4.10
N ALA A 46 -10.24 -10.29 4.11
CA ALA A 46 -10.72 -9.63 2.90
C ALA A 46 -9.57 -9.16 2.02
N VAL A 47 -8.56 -8.51 2.60
CA VAL A 47 -7.37 -8.05 1.87
C VAL A 47 -6.60 -9.25 1.29
N ARG A 48 -6.43 -10.34 2.04
CA ARG A 48 -5.80 -11.56 1.53
C ARG A 48 -6.55 -12.12 0.32
N ARG A 49 -7.86 -12.31 0.44
CA ARG A 49 -8.68 -12.84 -0.66
C ARG A 49 -8.64 -11.94 -1.89
N GLY A 50 -8.73 -10.62 -1.69
CA GLY A 50 -8.67 -9.66 -2.77
C GLY A 50 -7.29 -9.59 -3.45
N ILE A 51 -6.19 -9.74 -2.71
CA ILE A 51 -4.84 -9.83 -3.31
C ILE A 51 -4.71 -11.09 -4.18
N GLU A 52 -5.19 -12.25 -3.70
CA GLU A 52 -5.22 -13.47 -4.54
C GLU A 52 -6.09 -13.25 -5.79
N GLY A 53 -7.22 -12.55 -5.66
CA GLY A 53 -8.03 -12.14 -6.81
C GLY A 53 -7.29 -11.26 -7.81
N LEU A 54 -6.48 -10.31 -7.33
CA LEU A 54 -5.66 -9.45 -8.19
C LEU A 54 -4.54 -10.24 -8.90
N ILE A 55 -4.04 -11.32 -8.29
CA ILE A 55 -3.08 -12.21 -8.93
C ILE A 55 -3.78 -13.00 -10.04
N ASP A 56 -4.92 -13.62 -9.76
CA ASP A 56 -5.66 -14.44 -10.72
C ASP A 56 -6.23 -13.62 -11.89
N SER A 57 -6.59 -12.36 -11.63
CA SER A 57 -7.04 -11.44 -12.68
C SER A 57 -5.90 -11.02 -13.61
N GLY A 58 -4.64 -11.15 -13.17
CA GLY A 58 -3.45 -10.75 -13.91
C GLY A 58 -2.99 -9.31 -13.62
N VAL A 59 -3.57 -8.65 -12.61
CA VAL A 59 -3.15 -7.32 -12.17
C VAL A 59 -1.81 -7.38 -11.43
N LEU A 60 -1.59 -8.45 -10.65
CA LEU A 60 -0.36 -8.68 -9.89
C LEU A 60 0.33 -9.97 -10.36
N ALA A 61 1.66 -9.98 -10.32
CA ALA A 61 2.48 -11.18 -10.50
C ALA A 61 3.18 -11.55 -9.20
N VAL A 62 3.33 -12.85 -8.97
CA VAL A 62 4.08 -13.42 -7.84
C VAL A 62 5.52 -13.69 -8.26
N HIS A 63 6.47 -13.22 -7.43
CA HIS A 63 7.89 -13.44 -7.60
C HIS A 63 8.48 -13.98 -6.29
N GLY A 64 8.44 -15.30 -6.11
CA GLY A 64 8.80 -15.92 -4.84
C GLY A 64 7.79 -15.55 -3.74
N GLU A 65 8.24 -14.86 -2.70
CA GLU A 65 7.38 -14.37 -1.61
C GLU A 65 6.80 -12.96 -1.88
N ASP A 66 7.28 -12.30 -2.92
CA ASP A 66 6.91 -10.94 -3.27
C ASP A 66 5.83 -10.90 -4.35
N ILE A 67 5.11 -9.78 -4.39
CA ILE A 67 4.12 -9.44 -5.40
C ILE A 67 4.46 -8.09 -6.02
N GLY A 68 4.19 -7.94 -7.32
CA GLY A 68 4.39 -6.69 -8.05
C GLY A 68 3.35 -6.53 -9.17
N PHE A 69 3.26 -5.33 -9.74
CA PHE A 69 2.34 -5.07 -10.85
C PHE A 69 2.83 -5.68 -12.16
N THR A 70 1.90 -6.21 -12.93
CA THR A 70 2.12 -6.54 -14.34
C THR A 70 1.96 -5.29 -15.22
N ALA A 71 2.30 -5.39 -16.51
CA ALA A 71 2.02 -4.31 -17.46
C ALA A 71 0.52 -3.96 -17.50
N ASP A 72 -0.35 -4.97 -17.55
CA ASP A 72 -1.80 -4.80 -17.57
C ASP A 72 -2.32 -4.30 -16.20
N GLY A 73 -1.68 -4.68 -15.10
CA GLY A 73 -1.99 -4.18 -13.77
C GLY A 73 -1.69 -2.69 -13.59
N TRP A 74 -0.61 -2.19 -14.21
CA TRP A 74 -0.33 -0.75 -14.26
C TRP A 74 -1.34 0.02 -15.10
N GLN A 75 -1.84 -0.57 -16.21
CA GLN A 75 -2.93 0.01 -16.99
C GLN A 75 -4.22 0.09 -16.16
N PHE A 76 -4.58 -1.00 -15.45
CA PHE A 76 -5.74 -1.02 -14.56
C PHE A 76 -5.65 0.07 -13.49
N LEU A 77 -4.49 0.21 -12.84
CA LEU A 77 -4.29 1.23 -11.80
C LEU A 77 -4.39 2.65 -12.36
N THR A 78 -3.84 2.89 -13.55
CA THR A 78 -3.97 4.18 -14.26
C THR A 78 -5.43 4.48 -14.60
N HIS A 79 -6.18 3.48 -15.06
CA HIS A 79 -7.61 3.63 -15.33
C HIS A 79 -8.38 4.01 -14.06
N VAL A 80 -8.11 3.33 -12.94
CA VAL A 80 -8.74 3.64 -11.64
C VAL A 80 -8.46 5.07 -11.20
N HIS A 81 -7.21 5.54 -11.27
CA HIS A 81 -6.87 6.94 -10.92
C HIS A 81 -7.58 7.95 -11.82
N LYS A 82 -7.65 7.67 -13.12
CA LYS A 82 -8.32 8.53 -14.09
C LYS A 82 -9.81 8.67 -13.79
N VAL A 83 -10.49 7.58 -13.46
CA VAL A 83 -11.91 7.61 -13.08
C VAL A 83 -12.12 8.34 -11.74
N GLN A 84 -11.19 8.20 -10.80
CA GLN A 84 -11.23 8.86 -9.49
C GLN A 84 -10.77 10.33 -9.50
N GLY A 85 -10.39 10.87 -10.66
CA GLY A 85 -9.88 12.24 -10.78
C GLY A 85 -8.53 12.47 -10.09
N GLN A 86 -7.81 11.40 -9.73
CA GLN A 86 -6.48 11.48 -9.13
C GLN A 86 -5.43 11.71 -10.23
N LYS A 87 -4.44 12.57 -9.96
CA LYS A 87 -3.28 12.74 -10.87
C LYS A 87 -2.52 11.41 -10.91
N ALA A 88 -2.64 10.68 -12.02
CA ALA A 88 -1.88 9.47 -12.27
C ALA A 88 -0.37 9.83 -12.29
N ALA A 89 0.32 9.52 -11.20
CA ALA A 89 1.78 9.57 -11.14
C ALA A 89 2.31 8.18 -11.52
N VAL A 90 2.13 7.76 -12.77
CA VAL A 90 2.64 6.47 -13.27
C VAL A 90 3.05 6.59 -14.74
N GLU A 91 4.20 5.99 -15.04
CA GLU A 91 4.91 5.92 -16.32
C GLU A 91 4.03 5.43 -17.48
N ARG A 92 4.39 5.91 -18.67
CA ARG A 92 3.72 5.62 -19.96
C ARG A 92 3.89 4.14 -20.32
N HIS A 93 3.06 3.27 -19.76
CA HIS A 93 2.85 1.94 -20.31
C HIS A 93 1.92 2.03 -21.53
N HIS A 94 2.19 1.22 -22.55
CA HIS A 94 1.36 1.13 -23.74
C HIS A 94 -0.08 0.80 -23.32
N GLU A 95 -1.07 1.62 -23.70
CA GLU A 95 -2.48 1.38 -23.37
C GLU A 95 -3.05 0.33 -24.33
N ASP A 96 -3.40 -0.85 -23.81
CA ASP A 96 -4.19 -1.86 -24.54
C ASP A 96 -5.62 -1.91 -23.95
N PRO A 97 -6.61 -1.27 -24.60
CA PRO A 97 -7.99 -1.28 -24.13
C PRO A 97 -8.59 -2.69 -24.02
N ALA A 98 -8.15 -3.65 -24.83
CA ALA A 98 -8.67 -5.01 -24.81
C ALA A 98 -8.07 -5.82 -23.63
N ALA A 99 -6.81 -5.59 -23.27
CA ALA A 99 -6.24 -6.12 -22.03
C ALA A 99 -6.94 -5.57 -20.79
N LEU A 100 -7.15 -4.24 -20.75
CA LEU A 100 -7.87 -3.59 -19.66
C LEU A 100 -9.29 -4.14 -19.50
N GLN A 101 -10.04 -4.28 -20.60
CA GLN A 101 -11.40 -4.81 -20.55
C GLN A 101 -11.42 -6.24 -20.01
N ARG A 102 -10.49 -7.10 -20.42
CA ARG A 102 -10.39 -8.48 -19.88
C ARG A 102 -10.14 -8.49 -18.38
N ILE A 103 -9.33 -7.57 -17.86
CA ILE A 103 -9.11 -7.44 -16.42
C ILE A 103 -10.39 -7.01 -15.72
N LEU A 104 -11.09 -5.99 -16.24
CA LEU A 104 -12.33 -5.50 -15.67
C LEU A 104 -13.40 -6.60 -15.64
N ASP A 105 -13.54 -7.37 -16.72
CA ASP A 105 -14.49 -8.48 -16.80
C ASP A 105 -14.17 -9.58 -15.77
N LYS A 106 -12.89 -9.93 -15.61
CA LYS A 106 -12.45 -10.89 -14.58
C LYS A 106 -12.74 -10.39 -13.17
N ILE A 107 -12.48 -9.12 -12.89
CA ILE A 107 -12.77 -8.50 -11.59
C ILE A 107 -14.27 -8.49 -11.32
N GLU A 108 -15.08 -8.18 -12.34
CA GLU A 108 -16.52 -8.13 -12.20
C GLU A 108 -17.12 -9.52 -11.94
N GLN A 109 -16.54 -10.58 -12.49
CA GLN A 109 -17.01 -11.96 -12.29
C GLN A 109 -16.50 -12.60 -10.99
N ASP A 110 -15.52 -12.00 -10.31
CA ASP A 110 -14.88 -12.61 -9.14
C ASP A 110 -15.50 -12.10 -7.83
N ASP A 111 -16.17 -13.01 -7.12
CA ASP A 111 -16.85 -12.75 -5.85
C ASP A 111 -15.89 -12.32 -4.72
N ARG A 112 -14.58 -12.56 -4.85
CA ARG A 112 -13.58 -12.07 -3.90
C ARG A 112 -13.49 -10.55 -3.89
N PHE A 113 -13.95 -9.88 -4.95
CA PHE A 113 -14.02 -8.42 -5.02
C PHE A 113 -15.35 -7.84 -4.54
N GLN A 114 -16.27 -8.67 -4.06
CA GLN A 114 -17.50 -8.17 -3.44
C GLN A 114 -17.14 -7.36 -2.18
N PRO A 115 -17.52 -6.07 -2.09
CA PRO A 115 -17.22 -5.26 -0.92
C PRO A 115 -17.84 -5.88 0.32
N TYR A 116 -17.01 -6.15 1.33
CA TYR A 116 -17.46 -6.71 2.61
C TYR A 116 -18.04 -5.63 3.56
N ARG A 117 -17.94 -4.36 3.16
CA ARG A 117 -18.38 -3.15 3.86
C ARG A 117 -18.77 -2.08 2.84
N ASP A 118 -19.34 -1.00 3.36
CA ASP A 118 -19.57 0.23 2.59
C ASP A 118 -18.30 0.67 1.85
N LEU A 119 -18.45 1.04 0.58
CA LEU A 119 -17.35 1.48 -0.27
C LEU A 119 -16.66 2.73 0.26
N GLU A 120 -17.36 3.60 0.98
CA GLU A 120 -16.75 4.79 1.58
C GLU A 120 -15.74 4.38 2.66
N GLU A 121 -16.07 3.38 3.50
CA GLU A 121 -15.11 2.83 4.46
C GLU A 121 -13.92 2.16 3.76
N VAL A 122 -14.20 1.40 2.70
CA VAL A 122 -13.16 0.73 1.90
C VAL A 122 -12.21 1.75 1.27
N ARG A 123 -12.73 2.82 0.67
CA ARG A 123 -11.93 3.87 0.01
C ARG A 123 -10.94 4.53 0.96
N THR A 124 -11.28 4.61 2.25
CA THR A 124 -10.36 5.13 3.28
C THR A 124 -9.31 4.13 3.74
N LEU A 125 -9.38 2.84 3.37
CA LEU A 125 -8.43 1.80 3.80
C LEU A 125 -6.97 2.19 3.55
N PRO A 126 -6.56 2.68 2.37
CA PRO A 126 -5.17 3.04 2.13
C PRO A 126 -4.69 4.13 3.09
N ALA A 127 -5.52 5.17 3.32
CA ALA A 127 -5.21 6.26 4.25
C ALA A 127 -5.20 5.79 5.72
N ARG A 128 -6.14 4.92 6.11
CA ARG A 128 -6.19 4.33 7.45
C ARG A 128 -4.95 3.49 7.74
N LEU A 129 -4.52 2.67 6.77
CA LEU A 129 -3.29 1.87 6.90
C LEU A 129 -2.03 2.72 6.97
N GLU A 130 -2.00 3.84 6.25
CA GLU A 130 -0.93 4.83 6.35
C GLU A 130 -0.86 5.46 7.75
N ASN A 131 -2.02 5.80 8.35
CA ASN A 131 -2.10 6.30 9.73
C ASN A 131 -1.68 5.25 10.78
N TYR A 132 -2.07 3.98 10.63
CA TYR A 132 -1.56 2.92 11.51
C TYR A 132 -0.05 2.73 11.39
N ARG A 133 0.50 2.96 10.19
CA ARG A 133 1.93 2.90 9.94
C ARG A 133 2.68 4.06 10.59
N SER A 134 2.20 5.30 10.49
CA SER A 134 2.85 6.46 11.12
C SER A 134 2.92 6.27 12.64
N LEU A 135 1.82 5.83 13.25
CA LEU A 135 1.76 5.49 14.68
C LEU A 135 2.77 4.40 15.08
N ARG A 136 2.94 3.36 14.26
CA ARG A 136 3.92 2.29 14.52
C ARG A 136 5.37 2.71 14.26
N ARG A 137 5.58 3.69 13.36
CA ARG A 137 6.89 4.24 13.03
C ARG A 137 7.38 5.20 14.11
N ASP A 138 6.48 6.00 14.68
CA ASP A 138 6.75 6.87 15.82
C ASP A 138 7.06 6.09 17.10
N SER A 139 6.54 4.86 17.25
CA SER A 139 6.89 3.99 18.37
C SER A 139 8.34 3.48 18.36
N ARG A 140 9.10 3.68 17.28
CA ARG A 140 10.55 3.48 17.31
C ARG A 140 11.17 4.79 17.78
N MET A 141 11.21 5.00 19.10
CA MET A 141 12.09 6.01 19.69
C MET A 141 13.47 5.86 19.03
N PRO A 142 13.99 6.89 18.35
CA PRO A 142 15.29 6.79 17.73
C PRO A 142 16.29 6.57 18.84
N MET A 143 16.94 5.40 18.85
CA MET A 143 17.98 5.02 19.80
C MET A 143 19.05 6.13 19.97
N GLY A 144 19.22 6.98 18.96
CA GLY A 144 20.07 8.16 18.99
C GLY A 144 19.71 9.20 20.07
N TRP A 145 18.46 9.32 20.50
CA TRP A 145 18.10 10.32 21.53
C TRP A 145 18.58 9.91 22.92
N LEU A 146 18.61 8.60 23.24
CA LEU A 146 19.23 8.09 24.47
C LEU A 146 20.75 8.28 24.45
N VAL A 147 21.41 8.14 23.31
CA VAL A 147 22.86 8.39 23.21
C VAL A 147 23.18 9.87 23.44
N VAL A 148 22.39 10.77 22.86
CA VAL A 148 22.61 12.23 23.02
C VAL A 148 22.43 12.65 24.48
N THR A 149 21.41 12.18 25.18
CA THR A 149 21.22 12.54 26.60
C THR A 149 22.34 11.99 27.49
N THR A 150 22.81 10.76 27.21
CA THR A 150 23.89 10.14 27.99
C THR A 150 25.22 10.88 27.82
N VAL A 151 25.57 11.28 26.58
CA VAL A 151 26.81 12.03 26.30
C VAL A 151 26.77 13.43 26.95
N LEU A 152 25.60 14.08 26.96
CA LEU A 152 25.45 15.43 27.52
C LEU A 152 25.61 15.44 29.04
N VAL A 153 25.11 14.40 29.73
CA VAL A 153 25.31 14.22 31.18
C VAL A 153 26.79 13.98 31.52
N ILE A 154 27.49 13.16 30.73
CA ILE A 154 28.92 12.87 30.94
C ILE A 154 29.78 14.12 30.70
N ALA A 155 29.49 14.88 29.64
CA ALA A 155 30.19 16.13 29.35
C ALA A 155 29.98 17.17 30.45
N ALA A 156 28.76 17.33 30.96
CA ALA A 156 28.47 18.25 32.06
C ALA A 156 29.21 17.84 33.35
N ALA A 157 29.29 16.54 33.66
CA ALA A 157 30.02 16.04 34.81
C ALA A 157 31.54 16.29 34.70
N LEU A 158 32.11 16.10 33.51
CA LEU A 158 33.54 16.36 33.25
C LEU A 158 33.89 17.85 33.35
N VAL A 159 33.04 18.73 32.81
CA VAL A 159 33.23 20.19 32.92
C VAL A 159 33.13 20.63 34.39
N ALA A 160 32.14 20.15 35.13
CA ALA A 160 32.00 20.47 36.55
C ALA A 160 33.18 19.94 37.39
N TYR A 161 33.74 18.79 37.04
CA TYR A 161 34.93 18.23 37.71
C TYR A 161 36.20 19.06 37.43
N PHE A 162 36.38 19.54 36.20
CA PHE A 162 37.54 20.35 35.82
C PHE A 162 37.52 21.77 36.42
N PHE A 163 36.35 22.37 36.58
CA PHE A 163 36.23 23.72 37.17
C PHE A 163 36.31 23.76 38.70
N LYS A 164 36.23 22.60 39.37
CA LYS A 164 36.24 22.51 40.85
C LYS A 164 37.63 22.16 41.41
N ARG A 165 38.64 21.98 40.55
CA ARG A 165 40.03 21.70 40.92
C ARG A 165 40.89 22.92 40.72
#